data_AF-A0ABD5SPJ1-F1
#
_entry.id   AF-A0ABD5SPJ1-F1
#
_cell.length_a   1.000
_cell.length_b   1.000
_cell.length_c   1.000
_cell.angle_alpha   90.00
_cell.angle_beta   90.00
_cell.angle_gamma   90.00
#
_symmetry.space_group_name_H-M   'P 1'
#
loop_
_entity.id
_entity.type
_entity.pdbx_description
1 polymer ?
#
loop_
_entity_poly.entity_id
_entity_poly.type
_entity_poly.pdbx_seq_one_letter_code
_entity_poly.pdbx_strand_id
1 'polypeptide(L)' 'MFDARDESRMRVSVIGGGTVTDEQVARAEAVGRELAARGHTVVCGGRGGT' A
#
# COMPACT_ATOMS: atom_id res chain seq x y z
N MET A 1 4.87 -5.36 -26.35
CA MET A 1 5.93 -4.48 -25.83
C MET A 1 5.72 -4.42 -24.32
N PHE A 2 6.45 -5.22 -23.55
CA PHE A 2 6.46 -5.11 -22.09
C PHE A 2 7.39 -3.94 -21.76
N ASP A 3 6.83 -2.87 -21.19
CA ASP A 3 7.61 -1.75 -20.69
C ASP A 3 8.49 -2.27 -19.55
N ALA A 4 9.79 -1.98 -19.53
CA ALA A 4 10.65 -2.41 -18.41
C ALA A 4 10.19 -1.86 -17.05
N ARG A 5 9.30 -0.85 -17.05
CA ARG A 5 8.64 -0.36 -15.83
C ARG A 5 7.53 -1.28 -15.33
N ASP A 6 7.01 -2.18 -16.15
CA ASP A 6 6.03 -3.19 -15.73
C ASP A 6 6.67 -4.21 -14.78
N GLU A 7 7.94 -4.57 -15.00
CA GLU A 7 8.75 -5.39 -14.08
C GLU A 7 9.00 -4.69 -12.72
N SER A 8 9.04 -3.36 -12.69
CA SER A 8 9.10 -2.61 -11.43
C SER A 8 7.74 -2.48 -10.74
N ARG A 9 6.64 -2.84 -11.41
CA ARG A 9 5.27 -2.65 -10.92
C ARG A 9 4.87 -3.77 -9.97
N MET A 10 5.31 -3.66 -8.73
CA MET A 10 5.05 -4.67 -7.71
C MET A 10 3.61 -4.63 -7.16
N ARG A 11 3.08 -5.81 -6.80
CA ARG A 11 1.91 -5.94 -5.90
C ARG A 11 2.42 -6.11 -4.48
N VAL A 12 2.17 -5.13 -3.63
CA VAL A 12 2.66 -5.09 -2.26
C VAL A 12 1.53 -5.41 -1.30
N SER A 13 1.67 -6.52 -0.56
CA SER A 13 0.73 -6.89 0.50
C SER A 13 1.06 -6.11 1.77
N VAL A 14 0.10 -5.32 2.25
CA VAL A 14 0.26 -4.48 3.45
C VAL A 14 -0.60 -5.06 4.57
N ILE A 15 0.05 -5.37 5.69
CA ILE A 15 -0.59 -5.93 6.89
C ILE A 15 -0.59 -4.87 8.00
N GLY A 16 -1.79 -4.52 8.47
CA GLY A 16 -2.02 -3.66 9.63
C GLY A 16 -2.64 -4.40 10.80
N GLY A 17 -2.72 -3.73 11.95
CA GLY A 17 -3.46 -4.20 13.13
C GLY A 17 -4.97 -4.12 12.95
N GLY A 18 -5.72 -4.91 13.72
CA GLY A 18 -7.18 -4.81 13.79
C GLY A 18 -7.68 -3.61 14.62
N THR A 19 -6.83 -3.11 15.53
CA THR A 19 -7.03 -1.84 16.22
C THR A 19 -5.84 -0.92 15.95
N VAL A 20 -6.07 0.32 15.54
CA VAL A 20 -5.01 1.27 15.14
C VAL A 20 -5.20 2.66 15.74
N THR A 21 -4.09 3.37 15.94
CA THR A 21 -4.08 4.78 16.32
C THR A 21 -4.17 5.70 15.09
N ASP A 22 -4.53 6.97 15.30
CA ASP A 22 -4.53 7.99 14.23
C ASP A 22 -3.16 8.12 13.54
N GLU A 23 -2.07 7.99 14.31
CA GLU A 23 -0.71 7.99 13.77
C GLU A 23 -0.48 6.80 12.82
N GLN A 24 -0.98 5.62 13.17
CA GLN A 24 -0.87 4.43 12.34
C GLN A 24 -1.73 4.55 11.08
N VAL A 25 -2.90 5.18 11.16
CA VAL A 25 -3.72 5.51 9.99
C VAL A 25 -2.98 6.46 9.05
N ALA A 26 -2.46 7.57 9.57
CA ALA A 26 -1.70 8.55 8.79
C ALA A 26 -0.47 7.91 8.12
N ARG A 27 0.21 7.00 8.83
CA ARG A 27 1.34 6.24 8.30
C ARG A 27 0.92 5.28 7.19
N ALA A 28 -0.18 4.54 7.36
CA ALA A 28 -0.70 3.62 6.36
C ALA A 28 -1.06 4.36 5.06
N GLU A 29 -1.67 5.54 5.18
CA GLU A 29 -1.96 6.38 4.01
C GLU A 29 -0.70 6.88 3.31
N ALA A 30 0.30 7.36 4.08
CA ALA A 30 1.56 7.84 3.53
C ALA A 30 2.27 6.72 2.74
N VAL A 31 2.32 5.51 3.29
CA VAL A 31 2.86 4.33 2.59
C VAL A 31 2.08 4.04 1.30
N GLY A 32 0.75 4.07 1.34
CA GLY A 32 -0.07 3.87 0.14
C GLY A 32 0.20 4.90 -0.96
N ARG A 33 0.30 6.18 -0.59
CA ARG A 33 0.64 7.27 -1.52
C ARG A 33 2.02 7.07 -2.15
N GLU A 34 3.01 6.71 -1.35
CA GLU A 34 4.38 6.46 -1.81
C GLU A 34 4.48 5.25 -2.76
N LEU A 35 3.75 4.17 -2.48
CA LEU A 35 3.71 3.00 -3.35
C LEU A 35 3.03 3.32 -4.68
N ALA A 36 1.91 4.05 -4.65
CA ALA A 36 1.21 4.48 -5.86
C ALA A 36 2.06 5.42 -6.72
N ALA A 37 2.79 6.36 -6.10
CA ALA A 37 3.70 7.28 -6.80
C ALA A 37 4.81 6.56 -7.58
N ARG A 38 5.22 5.36 -7.14
CA ARG A 38 6.20 4.50 -7.81
C ARG A 38 5.56 3.49 -8.78
N GLY A 39 4.24 3.57 -8.98
CA GLY A 39 3.46 2.70 -9.86
C GLY A 39 3.03 1.37 -9.24
N HIS A 40 3.39 1.10 -7.98
CA HIS A 40 3.07 -0.17 -7.33
C HIS A 40 1.59 -0.27 -6.93
N THR A 41 1.07 -1.49 -6.92
CA THR A 41 -0.30 -1.78 -6.48
C THR A 41 -0.28 -2.23 -5.02
N VAL A 42 -1.12 -1.62 -4.19
CA VAL A 42 -1.32 -2.05 -2.80
C VAL A 42 -2.39 -3.13 -2.75
N VAL A 43 -2.16 -4.18 -1.98
CA VAL A 43 -3.13 -5.21 -1.63
C VAL A 43 -3.25 -5.24 -0.11
N CYS A 44 -4.47 -5.23 0.41
CA CYS A 44 -4.74 -5.32 1.84
C CYS A 44 -5.92 -6.25 2.10
N GLY A 45 -6.11 -6.67 3.36
CA GLY A 45 -7.16 -7.61 3.74
C GLY A 45 -8.59 -7.06 3.70
N GLY A 46 -8.81 -5.80 3.32
CA GLY A 46 -10.15 -5.21 3.14
C GLY A 46 -10.99 -5.01 4.42
N ARG A 47 -10.39 -5.13 5.61
CA ARG A 47 -11.10 -5.11 6.90
C ARG A 47 -11.27 -3.72 7.53
N GLY A 48 -10.76 -2.67 6.90
CA GLY A 48 -10.63 -1.36 7.54
C GLY A 48 -9.59 -1.38 8.68
N GLY A 49 -9.14 -0.20 9.11
CA GLY A 49 -8.45 -0.01 10.38
C GLY A 49 -9.39 0.77 11.29
N THR A 50 -9.75 0.19 12.43
CA THR A 50 -10.59 0.81 13.49
C THR A 50 -9.78 1.06 14.73
#